data_AF-A0A1X6P2L8-F1
#
_entry.id   AF-A0A1X6P2L8-F1
#
_cell.length_a   1.000
_cell.length_b   1.000
_cell.length_c   1.000
_cell.angle_alpha   90.00
_cell.angle_beta   90.00
_cell.angle_gamma   90.00
#
_symmetry.space_group_name_H-M   'P 1'
#
loop_
_entity.id
_entity.type
_entity.pdbx_description
1 polymer ?
#
loop_
_entity_poly.entity_id
_entity_poly.type
_entity_poly.pdbx_seq_one_letter_code
_entity_poly.pdbx_strand_id
1 'polypeptide(L)'
;MAHFGKLTIHDHADGWGPPADLPPAKFRDMPYAPFSKSDRLGRAADWSAAARYGAPPPGIDGADDEAGAFTTVDTRTIKPSGFGRGRGAFRGGPRGRGVDGRPGDRDAGRRDFNRGGGRGGARGGRGGRGGYGRWDDRRNATREASVEVDPSWKMVEELPFSALSKLSHDGVGAPETLLTAGSLEFYDRTYDRVTTKTDKPLARFENRPFHYTTTTDDPIIRRLAGTTNGTVFATGPILSLLMMAPRGVASWDVVVQRVGDQLFFDKRDGSLMDVLTVNETAHDPPRDEKSLLPGEEVINSAQALALESTLVNQNFSQTVLTRGKRHTFPEDNPFMGDDVTEEAASVAYRYRKWTLAEGITLVARCDVDGAAQPLATGGRASAQSERAEGEPLALVIKALNEAPEEPTARSGPTADWRSKLDNQRGAVLATELKNNSVKLARWTAGALLAGADQMKLGFVARAHPRDATAHVILGTQVYKPREFAGQIGLSEGNMWGIFKQFVELCFKHVAPGTKGLLMKDPNKPVVRLYLVPDGFESEDSEDEEEAADANGEGEDGDDGDGEDE
;
A
#
# COMPACT_ATOMS: atom_id res chain seq x y z
N MET A 1 -17.13 46.12 0.36
CA MET A 1 -17.82 45.72 -0.89
C MET A 1 -16.95 44.66 -1.53
N ALA A 2 -17.46 43.43 -1.67
CA ALA A 2 -16.78 42.44 -2.50
C ALA A 2 -16.88 42.91 -3.95
N HIS A 3 -15.74 42.93 -4.65
CA HIS A 3 -15.68 43.33 -6.06
C HIS A 3 -15.32 42.08 -6.87
N PHE A 4 -16.26 41.62 -7.69
CA PHE A 4 -16.02 40.60 -8.69
C PHE A 4 -15.78 41.31 -10.03
N GLY A 5 -14.56 41.20 -10.56
CA GLY A 5 -14.22 41.76 -11.87
C GLY A 5 -14.89 40.97 -12.98
N LYS A 6 -15.09 41.58 -14.16
CA LYS A 6 -15.54 40.85 -15.34
C LYS A 6 -14.44 39.88 -15.77
N LEU A 7 -14.78 38.60 -15.88
CA LEU A 7 -13.92 37.58 -16.48
C LEU A 7 -13.81 37.85 -17.98
N THR A 8 -12.60 37.68 -18.53
CA THR A 8 -12.37 37.79 -19.97
C THR A 8 -12.44 36.39 -20.56
N ILE A 9 -13.43 36.15 -21.41
CA ILE A 9 -13.62 34.87 -22.11
C ILE A 9 -13.25 35.11 -23.58
N HIS A 10 -12.50 34.17 -24.16
CA HIS A 10 -12.17 34.20 -25.58
C HIS A 10 -13.33 33.65 -26.41
N ASP A 11 -13.73 34.39 -27.43
CA ASP A 11 -14.78 33.98 -28.37
C ASP A 11 -14.15 33.27 -29.56
N HIS A 12 -14.61 32.06 -29.87
CA HIS A 12 -14.14 31.22 -30.97
C HIS A 12 -15.34 30.87 -31.85
N ALA A 13 -15.56 31.68 -32.90
CA ALA A 13 -16.79 31.63 -33.69
C ALA A 13 -16.98 30.32 -34.49
N ASP A 14 -15.88 29.64 -34.85
CA ASP A 14 -15.88 28.50 -35.78
C ASP A 14 -15.73 27.14 -35.07
N GLY A 15 -15.81 27.08 -33.74
CA GLY A 15 -15.74 25.81 -33.01
C GLY A 15 -15.71 25.95 -31.49
N TRP A 16 -15.66 24.83 -30.78
CA TRP A 16 -15.54 24.80 -29.33
C TRP A 16 -14.09 24.45 -28.96
N GLY A 17 -13.33 25.44 -28.44
CA GLY A 17 -11.93 25.25 -28.04
C GLY A 17 -11.04 26.47 -28.31
N PRO A 18 -9.76 26.42 -27.91
CA PRO A 18 -8.81 27.50 -28.20
C PRO A 18 -8.49 27.54 -29.71
N PRO A 19 -8.45 28.74 -30.33
CA PRO A 19 -8.02 28.88 -31.72
C PRO A 19 -6.58 28.36 -31.88
N ALA A 20 -6.32 27.57 -32.93
CA ALA A 20 -5.02 26.95 -33.18
C ALA A 20 -3.87 27.97 -33.36
N ASP A 21 -4.22 29.21 -33.69
CA ASP A 21 -3.36 30.36 -33.95
C ASP A 21 -3.20 31.30 -32.75
N LEU A 22 -3.80 30.97 -31.59
CA LEU A 22 -3.78 31.84 -30.40
C LEU A 22 -3.14 31.14 -29.18
N PRO A 23 -1.80 31.04 -29.10
CA PRO A 23 -1.14 30.66 -27.86
C PRO A 23 -1.46 31.69 -26.76
N PRO A 24 -1.54 31.28 -25.47
CA PRO A 24 -1.77 32.22 -24.39
C PRO A 24 -0.80 33.40 -24.44
N ALA A 25 -1.28 34.62 -24.22
CA ALA A 25 -0.51 35.86 -24.42
C ALA A 25 0.88 35.85 -23.72
N LYS A 26 1.00 35.12 -22.61
CA LYS A 26 2.23 34.91 -21.84
C LYS A 26 3.35 34.22 -22.62
N PHE A 27 3.03 33.42 -23.64
CA PHE A 27 3.97 32.57 -24.37
C PHE A 27 4.12 32.92 -25.85
N ARG A 28 3.38 33.92 -26.36
CA ARG A 28 3.36 34.29 -27.78
C ARG A 28 4.74 34.66 -28.34
N ASP A 29 5.55 35.37 -27.57
CA ASP A 29 6.86 35.89 -28.00
C ASP A 29 8.03 35.00 -27.52
N MET A 30 7.76 33.77 -27.06
CA MET A 30 8.76 32.83 -26.55
C MET A 30 8.75 31.54 -27.36
N PRO A 31 9.90 31.08 -27.90
CA PRO A 31 9.99 29.76 -28.51
C PRO A 31 9.61 28.69 -27.48
N TYR A 32 8.60 27.88 -27.81
CA TYR A 32 8.14 26.83 -26.91
C TYR A 32 9.17 25.71 -26.82
N ALA A 33 9.56 25.35 -25.60
CA ALA A 33 10.35 24.17 -25.30
C ALA A 33 9.77 23.49 -24.05
N PRO A 34 9.36 22.21 -24.11
CA PRO A 34 8.85 21.49 -22.95
C PRO A 34 9.98 21.25 -21.94
N PHE A 35 9.71 21.45 -20.66
CA PHE A 35 10.65 21.18 -19.58
C PHE A 35 9.92 20.74 -18.32
N SER A 36 10.60 19.97 -17.46
CA SER A 36 10.10 19.65 -16.12
C SER A 36 10.85 20.44 -15.06
N LYS A 37 10.12 21.02 -14.10
CA LYS A 37 10.72 21.68 -12.93
C LYS A 37 11.34 20.69 -11.93
N SER A 38 10.99 19.41 -12.04
CA SER A 38 11.56 18.34 -11.20
C SER A 38 12.87 17.76 -11.77
N ASP A 39 13.29 18.20 -12.96
CA ASP A 39 14.54 17.74 -13.55
C ASP A 39 15.73 18.17 -12.69
N ARG A 40 16.67 17.25 -12.50
CA ARG A 40 17.87 17.51 -11.70
C ARG A 40 18.77 18.52 -12.42
N LEU A 41 18.93 19.69 -11.81
CA LEU A 41 19.86 20.74 -12.25
C LEU A 41 21.30 20.41 -11.82
N GLY A 42 22.31 20.88 -12.58
CA GLY A 42 23.73 20.83 -12.19
C GLY A 42 24.65 19.94 -13.04
N ARG A 43 24.47 19.88 -14.37
CA ARG A 43 25.48 19.29 -15.27
C ARG A 43 26.60 20.30 -15.56
N ALA A 44 27.85 19.87 -15.53
CA ALA A 44 29.00 20.65 -15.98
C ALA A 44 29.39 20.25 -17.41
N ALA A 45 29.67 21.22 -18.26
CA ALA A 45 30.27 20.97 -19.57
C ALA A 45 31.79 20.88 -19.42
N ASP A 46 32.38 19.75 -19.80
CA ASP A 46 33.83 19.53 -19.76
C ASP A 46 34.32 19.24 -21.19
N TRP A 47 35.11 20.17 -21.73
CA TRP A 47 35.72 20.05 -23.07
C TRP A 47 37.01 19.21 -23.09
N SER A 48 37.47 18.72 -21.92
CA SER A 48 38.67 17.88 -21.78
C SER A 48 38.38 16.40 -21.54
N ALA A 49 37.14 16.05 -21.20
CA ALA A 49 36.73 14.68 -20.91
C ALA A 49 36.32 13.94 -22.20
N ALA A 50 36.89 12.75 -22.42
CA ALA A 50 36.43 11.85 -23.48
C ALA A 50 34.97 11.43 -23.20
N ALA A 51 34.07 11.78 -24.13
CA ALA A 51 32.62 11.65 -24.02
C ALA A 51 32.18 10.31 -23.38
N ARG A 52 31.57 10.38 -22.20
CA ARG A 52 31.01 9.22 -21.49
C ARG A 52 29.49 9.26 -21.30
N TYR A 53 28.80 10.23 -21.89
CA TYR A 53 27.37 10.38 -21.68
C TYR A 53 26.66 10.75 -22.97
N GLY A 54 25.77 9.84 -23.40
CA GLY A 54 24.55 9.99 -24.22
C GLY A 54 24.49 11.03 -25.35
N ALA A 55 23.91 10.60 -26.47
CA ALA A 55 23.61 11.47 -27.62
C ALA A 55 22.79 12.71 -27.21
N PRO A 56 23.03 13.88 -27.85
CA PRO A 56 22.30 15.11 -27.57
C PRO A 56 20.82 15.00 -27.99
N PRO A 57 19.92 15.77 -27.34
CA PRO A 57 18.50 15.82 -27.71
C PRO A 57 18.30 16.43 -29.11
N PRO A 58 17.16 16.15 -29.77
CA PRO A 58 16.86 16.69 -31.10
C PRO A 58 16.71 18.22 -31.03
N GLY A 59 17.34 18.95 -31.95
CA GLY A 59 17.21 20.41 -32.10
C GLY A 59 18.38 21.25 -31.59
N ILE A 60 19.47 20.62 -31.13
CA ILE A 60 20.74 21.32 -30.86
C ILE A 60 21.71 20.94 -31.98
N ASP A 61 22.09 21.92 -32.80
CA ASP A 61 23.15 21.76 -33.80
C ASP A 61 24.43 21.30 -33.09
N GLY A 62 24.83 20.05 -33.34
CA GLY A 62 26.13 19.55 -32.94
C GLY A 62 27.19 20.36 -33.67
N ALA A 63 28.08 21.00 -32.92
CA ALA A 63 29.25 21.64 -33.51
C ALA A 63 30.04 20.57 -34.30
N ASP A 64 30.21 20.79 -35.60
CA ASP A 64 31.08 19.95 -36.44
C ASP A 64 32.47 19.89 -35.78
N ASP A 65 32.93 18.67 -35.48
CA ASP A 65 34.21 18.35 -34.84
C ASP A 65 35.41 18.65 -35.79
N GLU A 66 35.55 19.87 -36.29
CA GLU A 66 36.72 20.34 -37.05
C GLU A 66 37.83 20.93 -36.14
N ALA A 67 37.61 20.97 -34.82
CA ALA A 67 38.53 21.59 -33.86
C ALA A 67 39.86 20.81 -33.65
N GLY A 68 39.94 19.56 -34.11
CA GLY A 68 41.17 18.74 -34.03
C GLY A 68 42.24 19.06 -35.09
N ALA A 69 41.91 19.87 -36.10
CA ALA A 69 42.79 20.14 -37.25
C ALA A 69 43.75 21.33 -37.07
N PHE A 70 43.60 22.12 -36.00
CA PHE A 70 44.46 23.28 -35.75
C PHE A 70 45.63 22.91 -34.83
N THR A 71 46.85 22.90 -35.39
CA THR A 71 48.09 22.73 -34.61
C THR A 71 48.69 24.10 -34.28
N THR A 72 49.15 24.28 -33.05
CA THR A 72 49.90 25.48 -32.64
C THR A 72 51.34 25.37 -33.13
N VAL A 73 51.78 26.35 -33.92
CA VAL A 73 53.16 26.42 -34.42
C VAL A 73 54.03 27.02 -33.31
N ASP A 74 54.74 26.19 -32.54
CA ASP A 74 55.96 26.64 -31.86
C ASP A 74 57.03 25.54 -31.72
N THR A 75 58.27 25.98 -31.91
CA THR A 75 59.48 25.26 -32.32
C THR A 75 60.29 24.71 -31.15
N ARG A 76 59.75 23.75 -30.38
CA ARG A 76 60.58 22.98 -29.42
C ARG A 76 59.98 21.62 -29.05
N THR A 77 60.66 20.56 -29.44
CA THR A 77 60.32 19.18 -29.11
C THR A 77 60.80 18.86 -27.68
N ILE A 78 59.88 18.56 -26.76
CA ILE A 78 60.21 17.95 -25.46
C ILE A 78 59.56 16.58 -25.42
N LYS A 79 60.40 15.52 -25.41
CA LYS A 79 59.97 14.12 -25.25
C LYS A 79 59.69 13.82 -23.77
N PRO A 80 58.54 13.24 -23.39
CA PRO A 80 58.32 12.80 -22.02
C PRO A 80 59.14 11.54 -21.72
N SER A 81 60.08 11.67 -20.78
CA SER A 81 60.89 10.60 -20.21
C SER A 81 60.08 9.80 -19.19
N GLY A 82 59.88 8.51 -19.46
CA GLY A 82 59.40 7.55 -18.45
C GLY A 82 60.55 7.07 -17.57
N PHE A 83 60.35 7.04 -16.24
CA PHE A 83 61.23 6.36 -15.30
C PHE A 83 60.43 5.50 -14.32
N GLY A 84 60.95 4.28 -14.14
CA GLY A 84 60.29 3.15 -13.50
C GLY A 84 60.41 3.08 -11.98
N ARG A 85 59.79 2.03 -11.45
CA ARG A 85 59.75 1.59 -10.05
C ARG A 85 61.15 1.41 -9.45
N GLY A 86 61.33 1.88 -8.21
CA GLY A 86 62.45 1.52 -7.32
C GLY A 86 62.00 1.40 -5.87
N ARG A 87 62.18 0.21 -5.28
CA ARG A 87 62.17 -0.04 -3.83
C ARG A 87 63.49 0.46 -3.24
N GLY A 88 63.46 1.19 -2.12
CA GLY A 88 64.66 1.54 -1.35
C GLY A 88 64.28 2.01 0.06
N ALA A 89 64.87 1.38 1.07
CA ALA A 89 64.67 1.64 2.49
C ALA A 89 65.72 2.62 3.03
N PHE A 90 65.33 3.56 3.92
CA PHE A 90 66.17 4.31 4.88
C PHE A 90 65.20 4.81 5.99
N ARG A 91 65.18 4.31 7.24
CA ARG A 91 66.10 4.35 8.43
C ARG A 91 65.82 5.52 9.41
N GLY A 92 65.50 5.14 10.68
CA GLY A 92 65.65 5.88 11.96
C GLY A 92 64.39 6.61 12.46
N GLY A 93 63.72 6.36 13.62
CA GLY A 93 64.11 5.91 14.99
C GLY A 93 64.24 7.14 15.95
N PRO A 94 64.15 7.07 17.31
CA PRO A 94 63.62 6.04 18.26
C PRO A 94 62.90 6.61 19.55
N ARG A 95 62.41 5.70 20.43
CA ARG A 95 62.13 5.78 21.92
C ARG A 95 60.73 5.21 22.24
N GLY A 96 60.45 4.34 23.22
CA GLY A 96 61.13 3.60 24.30
C GLY A 96 59.99 3.02 25.18
N ARG A 97 59.84 1.70 25.40
CA ARG A 97 60.45 0.78 26.39
C ARG A 97 59.65 0.63 27.71
N GLY A 98 59.38 -0.65 28.07
CA GLY A 98 58.89 -1.19 29.34
C GLY A 98 57.83 -2.26 29.05
N VAL A 99 58.06 -3.57 28.91
CA VAL A 99 58.82 -4.59 29.69
C VAL A 99 58.34 -4.74 31.13
N ASP A 100 57.51 -5.77 31.34
CA ASP A 100 57.61 -6.86 32.34
C ASP A 100 56.62 -7.96 31.87
N GLY A 101 56.84 -9.28 31.88
CA GLY A 101 57.93 -10.08 32.43
C GLY A 101 57.41 -11.36 33.11
N ARG A 102 57.15 -12.43 32.32
CA ARG A 102 57.31 -13.89 32.65
C ARG A 102 56.22 -14.61 33.53
N PRO A 103 56.24 -15.98 33.66
CA PRO A 103 56.04 -17.02 32.61
C PRO A 103 55.34 -18.33 33.13
N GLY A 104 55.12 -19.33 32.25
CA GLY A 104 54.88 -20.76 32.63
C GLY A 104 53.64 -21.35 31.92
N ASP A 105 53.69 -22.18 30.87
CA ASP A 105 54.51 -23.32 30.42
C ASP A 105 53.95 -24.71 30.86
N ARG A 106 53.97 -25.65 29.90
CA ARG A 106 53.59 -27.10 29.91
C ARG A 106 52.10 -27.44 29.70
N ASP A 107 51.70 -28.42 28.89
CA ASP A 107 52.42 -29.49 28.17
C ASP A 107 51.59 -30.01 26.97
N ALA A 108 52.26 -30.82 26.17
CA ALA A 108 51.98 -31.48 24.90
C ALA A 108 50.82 -32.52 24.91
N GLY A 109 50.34 -33.06 23.79
CA GLY A 109 50.73 -32.87 22.40
C GLY A 109 50.11 -33.88 21.42
N ARG A 110 50.45 -33.64 20.14
CA ARG A 110 50.64 -34.56 18.99
C ARG A 110 49.46 -35.41 18.49
N ARG A 111 49.08 -35.19 17.23
CA ARG A 111 49.68 -35.90 16.07
C ARG A 111 49.38 -35.19 14.73
N ASP A 112 50.47 -34.83 14.06
CA ASP A 112 50.58 -34.48 12.65
C ASP A 112 50.38 -35.68 11.74
N PHE A 113 49.78 -35.45 10.56
CA PHE A 113 50.23 -36.04 9.30
C PHE A 113 50.20 -34.98 8.18
N ASN A 114 51.40 -34.47 7.90
CA ASN A 114 51.87 -33.87 6.65
C ASN A 114 51.87 -35.00 5.56
N ARG A 115 51.79 -34.83 4.23
CA ARG A 115 52.32 -33.80 3.32
C ARG A 115 51.98 -34.16 1.86
N GLY A 116 51.84 -33.13 1.01
CA GLY A 116 52.09 -33.17 -0.45
C GLY A 116 51.01 -32.42 -1.23
N GLY A 117 51.21 -31.25 -1.85
CA GLY A 117 52.41 -30.51 -2.22
C GLY A 117 52.40 -30.21 -3.73
N GLY A 118 51.96 -29.02 -4.14
CA GLY A 118 52.00 -28.57 -5.55
C GLY A 118 51.64 -27.09 -5.71
N ARG A 119 52.68 -26.27 -5.95
CA ARG A 119 52.71 -24.79 -6.00
C ARG A 119 52.04 -24.18 -7.24
N GLY A 120 51.50 -22.97 -7.07
CA GLY A 120 51.77 -21.86 -8.02
C GLY A 120 50.61 -20.91 -8.32
N GLY A 121 50.74 -19.63 -7.95
CA GLY A 121 50.08 -18.53 -8.68
C GLY A 121 49.25 -17.53 -7.88
N ALA A 122 49.86 -16.80 -6.94
CA ALA A 122 49.30 -15.53 -6.48
C ALA A 122 49.57 -14.41 -7.52
N ARG A 123 48.53 -13.82 -8.10
CA ARG A 123 48.53 -12.45 -8.62
C ARG A 123 47.26 -11.74 -8.17
N GLY A 124 47.44 -10.78 -7.26
CA GLY A 124 46.37 -9.90 -6.81
C GLY A 124 45.99 -8.87 -7.88
N GLY A 125 44.70 -8.57 -7.95
CA GLY A 125 44.13 -7.38 -8.57
C GLY A 125 43.41 -6.55 -7.49
N ARG A 126 44.07 -5.49 -7.03
CA ARG A 126 43.44 -4.39 -6.29
C ARG A 126 42.53 -3.62 -7.26
N GLY A 127 41.32 -3.25 -6.83
CA GLY A 127 40.55 -2.22 -7.54
C GLY A 127 39.02 -2.31 -7.52
N GLY A 128 38.39 -3.05 -6.63
CA GLY A 128 36.92 -3.02 -6.45
C GLY A 128 36.49 -2.04 -5.36
N ARG A 129 36.79 -0.75 -5.50
CA ARG A 129 36.26 0.31 -4.62
C ARG A 129 35.73 1.46 -5.47
N GLY A 130 34.51 1.29 -5.98
CA GLY A 130 33.80 2.31 -6.76
C GLY A 130 32.29 2.10 -6.83
N GLY A 131 31.72 1.26 -5.97
CA GLY A 131 30.32 0.87 -6.02
C GLY A 131 29.50 1.25 -4.78
N TYR A 132 29.98 2.11 -3.89
CA TYR A 132 29.29 2.45 -2.63
C TYR A 132 28.63 3.84 -2.62
N GLY A 133 28.52 4.51 -3.77
CA GLY A 133 27.87 5.83 -3.87
C GLY A 133 26.49 5.83 -4.54
N ARG A 134 26.09 4.73 -5.18
CA ARG A 134 24.78 4.60 -5.88
C ARG A 134 23.72 3.86 -5.06
N TRP A 135 24.07 3.41 -3.86
CA TRP A 135 23.33 2.40 -3.09
C TRP A 135 22.54 2.95 -1.91
N ASP A 136 22.97 4.06 -1.31
CA ASP A 136 22.16 4.78 -0.33
C ASP A 136 21.10 5.69 -0.99
N ASP A 137 21.37 6.19 -2.21
CA ASP A 137 20.41 7.01 -2.97
C ASP A 137 19.13 6.25 -3.40
N ARG A 138 19.17 4.90 -3.42
CA ARG A 138 17.97 4.08 -3.74
C ARG A 138 17.14 3.70 -2.52
N ARG A 139 17.56 4.02 -1.29
CA ARG A 139 16.77 3.79 -0.07
C ARG A 139 15.74 4.89 0.19
N ASN A 140 15.96 6.08 -0.38
CA ASN A 140 15.16 7.28 -0.16
C ASN A 140 14.38 7.68 -1.43
N ALA A 141 13.70 6.73 -2.06
CA ALA A 141 12.54 7.15 -2.85
C ALA A 141 11.56 7.77 -1.84
N THR A 142 11.37 9.08 -1.95
CA THR A 142 10.47 9.83 -1.08
C THR A 142 9.07 9.30 -1.37
N ARG A 143 8.43 8.69 -0.37
CA ARG A 143 7.06 8.19 -0.53
C ARG A 143 6.12 9.37 -0.67
N GLU A 144 5.09 9.19 -1.47
CA GLU A 144 4.07 10.19 -1.72
C GLU A 144 3.08 10.23 -0.55
N ALA A 145 2.65 11.44 -0.24
CA ALA A 145 1.59 11.69 0.71
C ALA A 145 0.26 11.23 0.12
N SER A 146 -0.66 10.77 0.98
CA SER A 146 -2.00 10.37 0.53
C SER A 146 -2.90 11.55 0.18
N VAL A 147 -2.57 12.73 0.69
CA VAL A 147 -3.20 14.02 0.33
C VAL A 147 -2.13 15.11 0.35
N GLU A 148 -2.25 16.08 -0.52
CA GLU A 148 -1.38 17.26 -0.49
C GLU A 148 -1.74 18.14 0.72
N VAL A 149 -0.73 18.50 1.51
CA VAL A 149 -0.94 19.33 2.70
C VAL A 149 -0.91 20.80 2.28
N ASP A 150 -2.08 21.42 2.22
CA ASP A 150 -2.19 22.84 1.89
C ASP A 150 -1.57 23.73 3.00
N PRO A 151 -0.87 24.83 2.65
CA PRO A 151 -0.27 25.74 3.62
C PRO A 151 -1.24 26.38 4.62
N SER A 152 -2.54 26.44 4.30
CA SER A 152 -3.60 26.94 5.19
C SER A 152 -3.94 25.96 6.31
N TRP A 153 -3.59 24.68 6.17
CA TRP A 153 -3.90 23.66 7.17
C TRP A 153 -3.09 23.87 8.44
N LYS A 154 -3.78 23.79 9.58
CA LYS A 154 -3.12 23.94 10.89
C LYS A 154 -2.85 22.58 11.49
N MET A 155 -1.58 22.18 11.52
CA MET A 155 -1.14 21.02 12.32
C MET A 155 -1.30 21.33 13.81
N VAL A 156 -2.10 20.53 14.51
CA VAL A 156 -2.41 20.74 15.94
C VAL A 156 -1.72 19.73 16.85
N GLU A 157 -1.50 18.50 16.39
CA GLU A 157 -0.82 17.44 17.16
C GLU A 157 -0.02 16.51 16.22
N GLU A 158 1.07 15.96 16.76
CA GLU A 158 1.90 14.94 16.10
C GLU A 158 2.13 13.77 17.08
N LEU A 159 1.76 12.56 16.64
CA LEU A 159 1.85 11.33 17.41
C LEU A 159 2.89 10.39 16.82
N PRO A 160 4.05 10.21 17.46
CA PRO A 160 5.02 9.24 17.00
C PRO A 160 4.54 7.82 17.29
N PHE A 161 4.84 6.89 16.38
CA PHE A 161 4.47 5.47 16.53
C PHE A 161 5.01 4.86 17.82
N SER A 162 6.19 5.31 18.28
CA SER A 162 6.76 4.86 19.56
C SER A 162 5.90 5.20 20.78
N ALA A 163 5.05 6.23 20.69
CA ALA A 163 4.05 6.53 21.71
C ALA A 163 2.82 5.63 21.54
N LEU A 164 2.30 5.53 20.33
CA LEU A 164 1.12 4.71 20.00
C LEU A 164 1.31 3.22 20.37
N SER A 165 2.48 2.65 20.11
CA SER A 165 2.78 1.24 20.43
C SER A 165 2.84 0.94 21.93
N LYS A 166 2.87 1.95 22.80
CA LYS A 166 2.89 1.79 24.26
C LYS A 166 1.53 1.98 24.90
N LEU A 167 0.55 2.46 24.15
CA LEU A 167 -0.81 2.67 24.65
C LEU A 167 -1.45 1.32 24.94
N SER A 168 -2.27 1.27 25.98
CA SER A 168 -3.18 0.15 26.24
C SER A 168 -4.44 0.71 26.87
N HIS A 169 -5.58 0.17 26.47
CA HIS A 169 -6.86 0.46 27.08
C HIS A 169 -7.65 -0.84 27.20
N ASP A 170 -7.57 -1.42 28.38
CA ASP A 170 -8.28 -2.66 28.72
C ASP A 170 -9.69 -2.33 29.25
N GLY A 171 -10.58 -3.32 29.23
CA GLY A 171 -11.93 -3.15 29.79
C GLY A 171 -12.95 -2.53 28.84
N VAL A 172 -12.62 -2.38 27.55
CA VAL A 172 -13.66 -2.25 26.52
C VAL A 172 -14.44 -3.57 26.51
N GLY A 173 -15.64 -3.54 27.09
CA GLY A 173 -16.49 -4.72 27.25
C GLY A 173 -16.90 -5.34 25.91
N ALA A 174 -17.65 -6.45 25.98
CA ALA A 174 -18.26 -7.01 24.77
C ALA A 174 -19.21 -5.98 24.13
N PRO A 175 -19.19 -5.83 22.80
CA PRO A 175 -20.11 -4.94 22.12
C PRO A 175 -21.56 -5.39 22.24
N GLU A 176 -22.45 -4.43 22.09
CA GLU A 176 -23.86 -4.67 21.83
C GLU A 176 -24.10 -4.59 20.32
N THR A 177 -24.59 -5.66 19.70
CA THR A 177 -25.01 -5.64 18.28
C THR A 177 -26.39 -4.99 18.21
N LEU A 178 -26.46 -3.80 17.62
CA LEU A 178 -27.69 -3.00 17.49
C LEU A 178 -28.61 -3.57 16.41
N LEU A 179 -28.03 -3.91 15.25
CA LEU A 179 -28.72 -4.59 14.16
C LEU A 179 -27.71 -5.25 13.22
N THR A 180 -28.21 -6.17 12.40
CA THR A 180 -27.46 -6.79 11.30
C THR A 180 -28.27 -6.68 10.02
N ALA A 181 -27.61 -6.26 8.94
CA ALA A 181 -28.21 -6.01 7.64
C ALA A 181 -27.51 -6.83 6.54
N GLY A 182 -28.23 -7.20 5.48
CA GLY A 182 -27.70 -7.94 4.33
C GLY A 182 -27.88 -9.45 4.38
N SER A 183 -27.05 -10.19 3.65
CA SER A 183 -27.19 -11.64 3.50
C SER A 183 -25.87 -12.35 3.22
N LEU A 184 -25.73 -13.58 3.70
CA LEU A 184 -24.50 -14.37 3.60
C LEU A 184 -24.72 -15.66 2.83
N GLU A 185 -23.92 -15.90 1.80
CA GLU A 185 -23.81 -17.21 1.18
C GLU A 185 -22.98 -18.16 2.06
N PHE A 186 -23.22 -19.47 1.90
CA PHE A 186 -22.52 -20.49 2.70
C PHE A 186 -21.18 -20.88 2.08
N TYR A 187 -20.13 -20.92 2.90
CA TYR A 187 -18.80 -21.37 2.52
C TYR A 187 -18.80 -22.82 2.04
N ASP A 188 -18.24 -23.05 0.86
CA ASP A 188 -18.03 -24.37 0.30
C ASP A 188 -16.77 -25.02 0.91
N ARG A 189 -17.00 -26.00 1.78
CA ARG A 189 -15.95 -26.76 2.45
C ARG A 189 -15.08 -27.59 1.50
N THR A 190 -15.43 -27.75 0.22
CA THR A 190 -14.53 -28.40 -0.74
C THR A 190 -13.25 -27.58 -0.95
N TYR A 191 -13.27 -26.27 -0.72
CA TYR A 191 -12.08 -25.41 -0.80
C TYR A 191 -11.09 -25.62 0.35
N ASP A 192 -11.50 -26.24 1.46
CA ASP A 192 -10.59 -26.65 2.55
C ASP A 192 -9.66 -27.80 2.12
N ARG A 193 -9.97 -28.49 1.01
CA ARG A 193 -9.21 -29.64 0.48
C ARG A 193 -8.32 -29.27 -0.72
N VAL A 194 -8.31 -28.01 -1.15
CA VAL A 194 -7.47 -27.54 -2.25
C VAL A 194 -5.99 -27.60 -1.83
N THR A 195 -5.14 -28.07 -2.73
CA THR A 195 -3.68 -28.21 -2.54
C THR A 195 -2.96 -27.66 -3.77
N THR A 196 -1.64 -27.45 -3.70
CA THR A 196 -0.90 -26.92 -4.85
C THR A 196 -0.85 -27.87 -6.06
N LYS A 197 -1.21 -29.15 -5.87
CA LYS A 197 -1.32 -30.15 -6.95
C LYS A 197 -2.72 -30.28 -7.55
N THR A 198 -3.72 -29.80 -6.82
CA THR A 198 -5.13 -29.85 -7.20
C THR A 198 -5.71 -28.44 -7.00
N ASP A 199 -5.00 -27.46 -7.54
CA ASP A 199 -5.43 -26.07 -7.50
C ASP A 199 -6.74 -25.88 -8.27
N LYS A 200 -7.44 -24.79 -8.00
CA LYS A 200 -8.68 -24.42 -8.68
C LYS A 200 -8.52 -23.03 -9.30
N PRO A 201 -9.04 -22.78 -10.51
CA PRO A 201 -9.05 -21.44 -11.08
C PRO A 201 -9.88 -20.49 -10.21
N LEU A 202 -9.42 -19.25 -10.06
CA LEU A 202 -10.17 -18.19 -9.42
C LEU A 202 -11.24 -17.67 -10.39
N ALA A 203 -12.52 -17.67 -9.98
CA ALA A 203 -13.58 -17.14 -10.81
C ALA A 203 -13.63 -15.60 -10.73
N ARG A 204 -13.98 -14.95 -11.85
CA ARG A 204 -14.22 -13.51 -11.89
C ARG A 204 -15.70 -13.18 -11.64
N PHE A 205 -15.95 -12.08 -10.93
CA PHE A 205 -17.29 -11.60 -10.60
C PHE A 205 -17.40 -10.12 -10.98
N GLU A 206 -17.68 -9.85 -12.25
CA GLU A 206 -17.81 -8.47 -12.77
C GLU A 206 -19.17 -7.85 -12.37
N ASN A 207 -20.22 -8.66 -12.28
CA ASN A 207 -21.59 -8.20 -11.99
C ASN A 207 -22.01 -8.40 -10.52
N ARG A 208 -21.07 -8.26 -9.57
CA ARG A 208 -21.36 -8.30 -8.13
C ARG A 208 -20.81 -7.03 -7.47
N PRO A 209 -21.65 -6.04 -7.15
CA PRO A 209 -21.17 -4.79 -6.59
C PRO A 209 -20.62 -4.98 -5.16
N PHE A 210 -19.43 -4.43 -4.93
CA PHE A 210 -18.80 -4.31 -3.61
C PHE A 210 -18.94 -2.85 -3.14
N HIS A 211 -19.62 -2.65 -2.01
CA HIS A 211 -19.92 -1.32 -1.50
C HIS A 211 -18.85 -0.88 -0.49
N TYR A 212 -18.15 0.20 -0.81
CA TYR A 212 -17.15 0.81 0.04
C TYR A 212 -17.66 2.10 0.71
N THR A 213 -18.96 2.19 0.99
CA THR A 213 -19.62 3.38 1.54
C THR A 213 -18.99 3.85 2.85
N THR A 214 -18.66 5.14 2.95
CA THR A 214 -18.10 5.77 4.16
C THR A 214 -19.16 5.93 5.28
N THR A 215 -18.76 6.48 6.42
CA THR A 215 -19.57 6.58 7.63
C THR A 215 -20.77 7.51 7.47
N THR A 216 -20.57 8.73 6.95
CA THR A 216 -21.65 9.72 6.78
C THR A 216 -22.65 9.33 5.69
N ASP A 217 -22.19 8.59 4.69
CA ASP A 217 -23.04 8.13 3.58
C ASP A 217 -23.86 6.90 3.93
N ASP A 218 -23.57 6.26 5.05
CA ASP A 218 -24.32 5.11 5.51
C ASP A 218 -25.68 5.53 6.10
N PRO A 219 -26.82 5.11 5.50
CA PRO A 219 -28.14 5.53 5.95
C PRO A 219 -28.50 4.94 7.32
N ILE A 220 -27.95 3.78 7.67
CA ILE A 220 -28.18 3.15 8.97
C ILE A 220 -27.36 3.88 10.03
N ILE A 221 -26.09 4.24 9.77
CA ILE A 221 -25.31 5.06 10.71
C ILE A 221 -25.99 6.41 10.94
N ARG A 222 -26.49 7.08 9.89
CA ARG A 222 -27.27 8.33 10.02
C ARG A 222 -28.49 8.16 10.92
N ARG A 223 -29.24 7.06 10.76
CA ARG A 223 -30.39 6.71 11.64
C ARG A 223 -29.94 6.46 13.08
N LEU A 224 -28.84 5.73 13.27
CA LEU A 224 -28.29 5.41 14.59
C LEU A 224 -27.71 6.65 15.30
N ALA A 225 -27.15 7.60 14.55
CA ALA A 225 -26.63 8.84 15.12
C ALA A 225 -27.71 9.69 15.80
N GLY A 226 -28.94 9.69 15.28
CA GLY A 226 -30.08 10.39 15.88
C GLY A 226 -30.82 9.62 16.98
N THR A 227 -30.66 8.30 17.05
CA THR A 227 -31.46 7.43 17.95
C THR A 227 -30.65 6.81 19.09
N THR A 228 -29.35 6.66 18.90
CA THR A 228 -28.45 6.11 19.92
C THR A 228 -27.74 7.24 20.65
N ASN A 229 -27.38 7.02 21.92
CA ASN A 229 -26.47 7.91 22.66
C ASN A 229 -25.00 7.70 22.23
N GLY A 230 -24.77 7.45 20.93
CA GLY A 230 -23.43 7.33 20.34
C GLY A 230 -22.77 8.70 20.22
N THR A 231 -21.49 8.78 20.56
CA THR A 231 -20.68 9.99 20.43
C THR A 231 -19.59 9.87 19.38
N VAL A 232 -19.30 8.65 18.92
CA VAL A 232 -18.32 8.38 17.86
C VAL A 232 -18.90 7.38 16.86
N PHE A 233 -18.81 7.70 15.57
CA PHE A 233 -19.29 6.89 14.47
C PHE A 233 -18.16 6.61 13.48
N ALA A 234 -18.05 5.36 13.02
CA ALA A 234 -17.02 4.93 12.06
C ALA A 234 -17.44 3.66 11.31
N THR A 235 -16.65 3.24 10.33
CA THR A 235 -16.72 1.90 9.72
C THR A 235 -15.57 1.00 10.20
N GLY A 236 -15.75 -0.31 10.13
CA GLY A 236 -14.75 -1.32 10.48
C GLY A 236 -13.42 -1.16 9.73
N PRO A 237 -13.43 -0.89 8.41
CA PRO A 237 -12.21 -0.55 7.67
C PRO A 237 -11.45 0.65 8.25
N ILE A 238 -12.15 1.75 8.57
CA ILE A 238 -11.55 2.96 9.17
C ILE A 238 -11.00 2.66 10.57
N LEU A 239 -11.79 2.00 11.43
CA LEU A 239 -11.36 1.60 12.77
C LEU A 239 -10.11 0.71 12.73
N SER A 240 -10.10 -0.32 11.88
CA SER A 240 -8.98 -1.25 11.75
C SER A 240 -7.70 -0.54 11.30
N LEU A 241 -7.82 0.46 10.41
CA LEU A 241 -6.71 1.27 9.93
C LEU A 241 -6.14 2.13 11.07
N LEU A 242 -6.99 2.84 11.80
CA LEU A 242 -6.56 3.67 12.93
C LEU A 242 -5.92 2.83 14.05
N MET A 243 -6.54 1.70 14.42
CA MET A 243 -6.01 0.80 15.44
C MET A 243 -4.65 0.22 15.04
N MET A 244 -4.44 -0.06 13.75
CA MET A 244 -3.20 -0.67 13.22
C MET A 244 -2.20 0.36 12.68
N ALA A 245 -2.44 1.65 12.88
CA ALA A 245 -1.61 2.75 12.38
C ALA A 245 -0.10 2.53 12.54
N PRO A 246 0.44 2.08 13.71
CA PRO A 246 1.88 1.94 13.91
C PRO A 246 2.55 0.85 13.07
N ARG A 247 1.78 -0.04 12.43
CA ARG A 247 2.29 -1.10 11.54
C ARG A 247 2.41 -0.65 10.09
N GLY A 248 1.71 0.43 9.71
CA GLY A 248 1.64 0.93 8.33
C GLY A 248 2.88 1.73 7.91
N VAL A 249 3.24 1.61 6.65
CA VAL A 249 4.34 2.32 5.98
C VAL A 249 3.83 3.23 4.86
N ALA A 250 2.78 2.86 4.15
CA ALA A 250 2.12 3.73 3.17
C ALA A 250 1.40 4.89 3.88
N SER A 251 1.37 6.07 3.25
CA SER A 251 0.56 7.20 3.74
C SER A 251 -0.92 6.86 3.65
N TRP A 252 -1.70 7.39 4.58
CA TRP A 252 -3.16 7.33 4.57
C TRP A 252 -3.69 8.55 5.31
N ASP A 253 -4.95 8.88 5.04
CA ASP A 253 -5.68 9.93 5.71
C ASP A 253 -7.10 9.49 6.07
N VAL A 254 -7.63 10.07 7.14
CA VAL A 254 -8.99 9.87 7.65
C VAL A 254 -9.55 11.24 8.03
N VAL A 255 -10.68 11.58 7.44
CA VAL A 255 -11.41 12.80 7.74
C VAL A 255 -12.17 12.60 9.05
N VAL A 256 -12.18 13.62 9.89
CA VAL A 256 -12.94 13.64 11.13
C VAL A 256 -13.84 14.86 11.14
N GLN A 257 -15.15 14.64 11.06
CA GLN A 257 -16.14 15.70 11.18
C GLN A 257 -16.73 15.71 12.59
N ARG A 258 -16.78 16.88 13.23
CA ARG A 258 -17.49 17.03 14.50
C ARG A 258 -18.81 17.76 14.29
N VAL A 259 -19.92 17.10 14.58
CA VAL A 259 -21.27 17.69 14.55
C VAL A 259 -21.85 17.66 15.96
N GLY A 260 -22.00 18.84 16.58
CA GLY A 260 -22.34 18.92 18.00
C GLY A 260 -21.30 18.21 18.88
N ASP A 261 -21.74 17.20 19.63
CA ASP A 261 -20.87 16.36 20.46
C ASP A 261 -20.61 14.97 19.88
N GLN A 262 -20.84 14.81 18.57
CA GLN A 262 -20.61 13.58 17.83
C GLN A 262 -19.43 13.74 16.87
N LEU A 263 -18.57 12.72 16.82
CA LEU A 263 -17.49 12.59 15.84
C LEU A 263 -17.86 11.54 14.79
N PHE A 264 -17.67 11.88 13.52
CA PHE A 264 -17.78 10.98 12.38
C PHE A 264 -16.40 10.84 11.77
N PHE A 265 -15.93 9.61 11.64
CA PHE A 265 -14.67 9.29 10.98
C PHE A 265 -14.98 8.77 9.58
N ASP A 266 -14.54 9.51 8.57
CA ASP A 266 -14.79 9.24 7.16
C ASP A 266 -13.49 9.05 6.38
N LYS A 267 -13.61 8.38 5.25
CA LYS A 267 -12.56 8.35 4.23
C LYS A 267 -12.99 9.26 3.07
N ARG A 268 -12.01 9.84 2.37
CA ARG A 268 -12.27 10.55 1.11
C ARG A 268 -12.65 9.56 0.00
N ASP A 269 -13.33 10.08 -1.02
CA ASP A 269 -13.47 9.39 -2.29
C ASP A 269 -12.08 9.23 -2.94
N GLY A 270 -11.89 8.15 -3.71
CA GLY A 270 -10.57 7.81 -4.26
C GLY A 270 -9.51 7.39 -3.24
N SER A 271 -9.84 7.31 -1.94
CA SER A 271 -8.87 6.95 -0.90
C SER A 271 -8.24 5.58 -1.16
N LEU A 272 -6.90 5.52 -1.05
CA LEU A 272 -6.13 4.27 -1.11
C LEU A 272 -6.49 3.27 0.01
N MET A 273 -7.36 3.65 0.95
CA MET A 273 -7.86 2.76 2.01
C MET A 273 -8.60 1.53 1.47
N ASP A 274 -9.27 1.67 0.32
CA ASP A 274 -10.05 0.59 -0.31
C ASP A 274 -9.17 -0.40 -1.08
N VAL A 275 -7.93 0.00 -1.37
CA VAL A 275 -6.99 -0.79 -2.14
C VAL A 275 -6.06 -1.57 -1.20
N LEU A 276 -5.78 -2.82 -1.54
CA LEU A 276 -4.97 -3.70 -0.70
C LEU A 276 -3.49 -3.59 -1.08
N THR A 277 -2.68 -3.04 -0.18
CA THR A 277 -1.22 -2.95 -0.38
C THR A 277 -0.57 -4.33 -0.48
N VAL A 278 0.51 -4.42 -1.26
CA VAL A 278 1.27 -5.67 -1.46
C VAL A 278 2.73 -5.44 -1.09
N ASN A 279 3.25 -6.29 -0.22
CA ASN A 279 4.63 -6.25 0.26
C ASN A 279 5.05 -4.90 0.89
N GLU A 280 4.09 -4.15 1.44
CA GLU A 280 4.30 -2.82 2.03
C GLU A 280 5.37 -2.80 3.13
N THR A 281 5.40 -3.85 3.94
CA THR A 281 6.33 -3.99 5.08
C THR A 281 7.53 -4.90 4.77
N ALA A 282 7.69 -5.29 3.50
CA ALA A 282 8.84 -6.06 3.05
C ALA A 282 10.14 -5.25 3.20
N HIS A 283 11.27 -5.95 3.19
CA HIS A 283 12.58 -5.30 3.27
C HIS A 283 12.85 -4.38 2.07
N ASP A 284 12.37 -4.78 0.89
CA ASP A 284 12.42 -4.01 -0.35
C ASP A 284 11.01 -4.00 -0.96
N PRO A 285 10.16 -3.02 -0.59
CA PRO A 285 8.79 -2.96 -1.07
C PRO A 285 8.73 -2.63 -2.57
N PRO A 286 7.66 -3.04 -3.29
CA PRO A 286 7.41 -2.62 -4.66
C PRO A 286 7.37 -1.10 -4.79
N ARG A 287 7.74 -0.60 -5.97
CA ARG A 287 7.80 0.83 -6.28
C ARG A 287 7.07 1.07 -7.58
N ASP A 288 6.52 2.27 -7.72
CA ASP A 288 5.93 2.71 -8.98
C ASP A 288 7.06 3.10 -9.94
N GLU A 289 7.36 2.19 -10.87
CA GLU A 289 8.32 2.40 -11.94
C GLU A 289 7.58 2.69 -13.24
N LYS A 290 8.03 3.72 -13.97
CA LYS A 290 7.55 3.95 -15.34
C LYS A 290 8.20 2.92 -16.25
N SER A 291 7.39 2.32 -17.14
CA SER A 291 7.95 1.46 -18.18
C SER A 291 8.91 2.26 -19.06
N LEU A 292 10.00 1.61 -19.45
CA LEU A 292 10.98 2.18 -20.39
C LEU A 292 10.46 2.14 -21.83
N LEU A 293 9.38 1.40 -22.09
CA LEU A 293 8.74 1.26 -23.39
C LEU A 293 7.42 2.05 -23.40
N PRO A 294 7.19 2.92 -24.41
CA PRO A 294 5.91 3.62 -24.55
C PRO A 294 4.74 2.62 -24.66
N GLY A 295 3.72 2.79 -23.82
CA GLY A 295 2.50 1.98 -23.87
C GLY A 295 2.55 0.63 -23.14
N GLU A 296 3.67 0.24 -22.53
CA GLU A 296 3.70 -0.94 -21.67
C GLU A 296 3.44 -0.58 -20.21
N GLU A 297 2.48 -1.25 -19.57
CA GLU A 297 2.26 -1.13 -18.13
C GLU A 297 3.21 -2.03 -17.34
N VAL A 298 3.74 -1.50 -16.22
CA VAL A 298 4.55 -2.29 -15.29
C VAL A 298 3.59 -3.03 -14.34
N ILE A 299 3.27 -4.27 -14.69
CA ILE A 299 2.34 -5.16 -13.95
C ILE A 299 2.77 -5.47 -12.50
N ASN A 300 3.99 -5.11 -12.12
CA ASN A 300 4.56 -5.32 -10.79
C ASN A 300 4.88 -3.98 -10.07
N SER A 301 4.33 -2.86 -10.56
CA SER A 301 4.35 -1.58 -9.81
C SER A 301 3.52 -1.70 -8.53
N ALA A 302 3.74 -0.80 -7.55
CA ALA A 302 3.01 -0.87 -6.29
C ALA A 302 1.50 -0.67 -6.50
N GLN A 303 1.13 0.27 -7.38
CA GLN A 303 -0.25 0.53 -7.77
C GLN A 303 -0.88 -0.67 -8.50
N ALA A 304 -0.24 -1.22 -9.54
CA ALA A 304 -0.79 -2.36 -10.29
C ALA A 304 -0.99 -3.59 -9.39
N LEU A 305 -0.03 -3.89 -8.51
CA LEU A 305 -0.13 -4.99 -7.56
C LEU A 305 -1.25 -4.75 -6.53
N ALA A 306 -1.47 -3.51 -6.11
CA ALA A 306 -2.53 -3.18 -5.18
C ALA A 306 -3.93 -3.39 -5.81
N LEU A 307 -4.12 -2.93 -7.05
CA LEU A 307 -5.35 -3.16 -7.81
C LEU A 307 -5.59 -4.67 -8.04
N GLU A 308 -4.57 -5.39 -8.48
CA GLU A 308 -4.65 -6.85 -8.63
C GLU A 308 -5.00 -7.54 -7.29
N SER A 309 -4.35 -7.16 -6.19
CA SER A 309 -4.64 -7.74 -4.87
C SER A 309 -6.08 -7.48 -4.43
N THR A 310 -6.63 -6.31 -4.73
CA THR A 310 -8.02 -5.96 -4.42
C THR A 310 -8.99 -6.84 -5.21
N LEU A 311 -8.80 -6.95 -6.53
CA LEU A 311 -9.61 -7.80 -7.40
C LEU A 311 -9.51 -9.28 -7.01
N VAL A 312 -8.31 -9.77 -6.70
CA VAL A 312 -8.11 -11.15 -6.20
C VAL A 312 -8.88 -11.38 -4.91
N ASN A 313 -8.85 -10.42 -3.97
CA ASN A 313 -9.56 -10.55 -2.70
C ASN A 313 -11.08 -10.53 -2.87
N GLN A 314 -11.60 -9.62 -3.70
CA GLN A 314 -13.02 -9.57 -4.08
C GLN A 314 -13.48 -10.89 -4.71
N ASN A 315 -12.80 -11.33 -5.78
CA ASN A 315 -13.13 -12.56 -6.48
C ASN A 315 -13.03 -13.81 -5.59
N PHE A 316 -12.01 -13.89 -4.73
CA PHE A 316 -11.85 -15.01 -3.83
C PHE A 316 -12.96 -15.07 -2.79
N SER A 317 -13.37 -13.92 -2.24
CA SER A 317 -14.44 -13.86 -1.23
C SER A 317 -15.76 -14.46 -1.74
N GLN A 318 -16.02 -14.39 -3.04
CA GLN A 318 -17.23 -14.92 -3.68
C GLN A 318 -17.01 -16.33 -4.28
N THR A 319 -15.81 -16.64 -4.78
CA THR A 319 -15.49 -17.95 -5.41
C THR A 319 -15.67 -19.11 -4.45
N VAL A 320 -15.34 -18.91 -3.17
CA VAL A 320 -15.37 -19.97 -2.15
C VAL A 320 -16.74 -20.17 -1.50
N LEU A 321 -17.78 -19.50 -2.01
CA LEU A 321 -19.14 -19.58 -1.50
C LEU A 321 -20.04 -20.41 -2.43
N THR A 322 -21.05 -21.03 -1.85
CA THR A 322 -22.08 -21.77 -2.58
C THR A 322 -23.17 -20.80 -3.02
N ARG A 323 -23.26 -20.56 -4.33
CA ARG A 323 -24.26 -19.66 -4.92
C ARG A 323 -25.69 -20.10 -4.61
N GLY A 324 -26.57 -19.12 -4.44
CA GLY A 324 -28.03 -19.31 -4.35
C GLY A 324 -28.58 -19.64 -2.96
N LYS A 325 -27.83 -20.31 -2.07
CA LYS A 325 -28.27 -20.52 -0.68
C LYS A 325 -27.71 -19.43 0.22
N ARG A 326 -28.56 -18.49 0.63
CA ARG A 326 -28.22 -17.37 1.52
C ARG A 326 -28.86 -17.52 2.90
N HIS A 327 -28.17 -17.03 3.92
CA HIS A 327 -28.72 -16.68 5.22
C HIS A 327 -29.00 -15.18 5.22
N THR A 328 -30.28 -14.81 5.26
CA THR A 328 -30.73 -13.41 5.24
C THR A 328 -30.95 -12.90 6.66
N PHE A 329 -30.57 -11.64 6.89
CA PHE A 329 -30.86 -10.95 8.15
C PHE A 329 -32.16 -10.15 8.05
N PRO A 330 -32.71 -9.66 9.18
CA PRO A 330 -33.97 -8.92 9.18
C PRO A 330 -33.95 -7.61 8.39
N GLU A 331 -32.81 -6.95 8.32
CA GLU A 331 -32.62 -5.72 7.53
C GLU A 331 -31.91 -6.09 6.22
N ASP A 332 -32.38 -5.53 5.10
CA ASP A 332 -31.77 -5.75 3.79
C ASP A 332 -30.44 -5.01 3.64
N ASN A 333 -29.71 -5.25 2.55
CA ASN A 333 -28.48 -4.51 2.28
C ASN A 333 -28.82 -3.02 2.05
N PRO A 334 -28.35 -2.09 2.92
CA PRO A 334 -28.76 -0.69 2.87
C PRO A 334 -28.16 0.10 1.70
N PHE A 335 -27.27 -0.52 0.92
CA PHE A 335 -26.57 0.13 -0.20
C PHE A 335 -27.09 -0.34 -1.56
N MET A 336 -28.01 -1.30 -1.59
CA MET A 336 -28.68 -1.72 -2.81
C MET A 336 -29.96 -0.92 -2.96
N GLY A 337 -30.15 -0.30 -4.13
CA GLY A 337 -31.43 0.34 -4.47
C GLY A 337 -32.50 -0.71 -4.77
N ASP A 338 -33.77 -0.36 -4.56
CA ASP A 338 -34.93 -1.23 -4.81
C ASP A 338 -35.03 -1.66 -6.30
N ASP A 339 -34.45 -0.87 -7.20
CA ASP A 339 -34.48 -1.08 -8.66
C ASP A 339 -33.27 -1.88 -9.19
N VAL A 340 -32.34 -2.32 -8.33
CA VAL A 340 -31.13 -3.01 -8.75
C VAL A 340 -31.41 -4.50 -8.98
N THR A 341 -31.27 -4.95 -10.23
CA THR A 341 -31.44 -6.36 -10.62
C THR A 341 -30.21 -7.23 -10.36
N GLU A 342 -29.06 -6.61 -10.09
CA GLU A 342 -27.80 -7.28 -9.81
C GLU A 342 -27.80 -7.92 -8.42
N GLU A 343 -27.24 -9.13 -8.33
CA GLU A 343 -27.11 -9.83 -7.07
C GLU A 343 -25.90 -9.28 -6.30
N ALA A 344 -26.14 -8.55 -5.20
CA ALA A 344 -25.07 -8.04 -4.35
C ALA A 344 -24.08 -9.15 -3.93
N ALA A 345 -22.82 -8.77 -3.77
CA ALA A 345 -21.81 -9.62 -3.13
C ALA A 345 -22.33 -10.17 -1.79
N SER A 346 -21.95 -11.40 -1.44
CA SER A 346 -22.24 -11.96 -0.12
C SER A 346 -21.55 -11.11 0.94
N VAL A 347 -22.33 -10.39 1.73
CA VAL A 347 -21.86 -9.55 2.83
C VAL A 347 -23.02 -9.28 3.78
N ALA A 348 -22.71 -9.22 5.08
CA ALA A 348 -23.61 -8.69 6.08
C ALA A 348 -22.91 -7.65 6.95
N TYR A 349 -23.65 -6.60 7.26
CA TYR A 349 -23.22 -5.43 8.01
C TYR A 349 -23.76 -5.50 9.42
N ARG A 350 -22.87 -5.64 10.40
CA ARG A 350 -23.18 -5.64 11.83
C ARG A 350 -22.89 -4.26 12.41
N TYR A 351 -23.92 -3.58 12.89
CA TYR A 351 -23.78 -2.29 13.56
C TYR A 351 -23.65 -2.54 15.04
N ARG A 352 -22.46 -2.24 15.57
CA ARG A 352 -22.08 -2.64 16.93
C ARG A 352 -21.73 -1.41 17.75
N LYS A 353 -22.06 -1.47 19.04
CA LYS A 353 -21.87 -0.40 20.01
C LYS A 353 -20.89 -0.83 21.10
N TRP A 354 -19.90 0.00 21.38
CA TRP A 354 -18.95 -0.17 22.48
C TRP A 354 -18.94 1.04 23.40
N THR A 355 -18.87 0.80 24.70
CA THR A 355 -18.52 1.85 25.66
C THR A 355 -16.99 1.92 25.72
N LEU A 356 -16.41 2.95 25.10
CA LEU A 356 -14.95 3.10 25.01
C LEU A 356 -14.38 3.72 26.28
N ALA A 357 -15.01 4.77 26.78
CA ALA A 357 -14.64 5.45 28.04
C ALA A 357 -15.88 6.14 28.63
N GLU A 358 -15.74 6.75 29.81
CA GLU A 358 -16.80 7.60 30.36
C GLU A 358 -17.12 8.73 29.36
N GLY A 359 -18.39 8.83 28.95
CA GLY A 359 -18.83 9.80 27.96
C GLY A 359 -18.46 9.49 26.50
N ILE A 360 -17.78 8.36 26.21
CA ILE A 360 -17.39 7.98 24.85
C ILE A 360 -18.03 6.65 24.47
N THR A 361 -19.03 6.72 23.58
CA THR A 361 -19.75 5.57 23.03
C THR A 361 -19.48 5.47 21.53
N LEU A 362 -18.79 4.41 21.13
CA LEU A 362 -18.51 4.11 19.72
C LEU A 362 -19.66 3.30 19.13
N VAL A 363 -20.13 3.69 17.96
CA VAL A 363 -21.00 2.90 17.09
C VAL A 363 -20.27 2.71 15.76
N ALA A 364 -20.14 1.46 15.29
CA ALA A 364 -19.50 1.21 14.01
C ALA A 364 -20.14 0.09 13.21
N ARG A 365 -20.15 0.24 11.89
CA ARG A 365 -20.50 -0.82 10.94
C ARG A 365 -19.31 -1.76 10.76
N CYS A 366 -19.51 -3.05 10.97
CA CYS A 366 -18.50 -4.08 10.74
C CYS A 366 -19.01 -5.12 9.75
N ASP A 367 -18.12 -5.70 8.96
CA ASP A 367 -18.50 -6.53 7.82
C ASP A 367 -18.13 -8.00 8.06
N VAL A 368 -19.03 -8.91 7.67
CA VAL A 368 -18.76 -10.36 7.58
C VAL A 368 -19.06 -10.83 6.15
N ASP A 369 -18.21 -11.70 5.61
CA ASP A 369 -18.17 -12.04 4.19
C ASP A 369 -18.98 -13.32 3.85
N GLY A 370 -19.12 -14.25 4.81
CA GLY A 370 -19.84 -15.50 4.57
C GLY A 370 -20.31 -16.24 5.81
N ALA A 371 -21.05 -17.31 5.59
CA ALA A 371 -21.60 -18.19 6.64
C ALA A 371 -21.03 -19.61 6.54
N ALA A 372 -20.81 -20.30 7.66
CA ALA A 372 -20.55 -21.75 7.65
C ALA A 372 -21.54 -22.48 8.54
N GLN A 373 -21.96 -23.67 8.12
CA GLN A 373 -22.71 -24.54 9.01
C GLN A 373 -21.84 -24.94 10.22
N PRO A 374 -22.40 -24.99 11.42
CA PRO A 374 -21.73 -25.60 12.57
C PRO A 374 -21.46 -27.09 12.30
N LEU A 375 -20.41 -27.67 12.89
CA LEU A 375 -20.19 -29.12 12.84
C LEU A 375 -21.17 -29.84 13.78
N ALA A 376 -21.83 -30.89 13.28
CA ALA A 376 -22.87 -31.64 14.00
C ALA A 376 -22.36 -32.39 15.26
N THR A 377 -21.05 -32.60 15.37
CA THR A 377 -20.41 -33.31 16.48
C THR A 377 -19.41 -32.41 17.19
N GLY A 378 -19.84 -31.80 18.31
CA GLY A 378 -18.92 -31.54 19.42
C GLY A 378 -18.28 -30.15 19.55
N GLY A 379 -18.78 -29.11 18.88
CA GLY A 379 -18.42 -27.74 19.24
C GLY A 379 -19.43 -27.14 20.22
N ARG A 380 -19.20 -27.20 21.54
CA ARG A 380 -19.82 -26.17 22.41
C ARG A 380 -19.41 -24.83 21.81
N ALA A 381 -20.38 -23.93 21.59
CA ALA A 381 -20.08 -22.54 21.31
C ALA A 381 -18.98 -22.12 22.32
N SER A 382 -17.88 -21.53 21.84
CA SER A 382 -16.84 -21.11 22.77
C SER A 382 -17.49 -20.23 23.84
N ALA A 383 -16.99 -20.20 25.07
CA ALA A 383 -17.59 -19.36 26.12
C ALA A 383 -17.65 -17.86 25.75
N GLN A 384 -17.02 -17.48 24.64
CA GLN A 384 -16.94 -16.13 24.06
C GLN A 384 -17.66 -16.03 22.70
N SER A 385 -18.38 -17.06 22.27
CA SER A 385 -19.18 -17.06 21.04
C SER A 385 -20.47 -16.29 21.27
N GLU A 386 -20.62 -15.16 20.60
CA GLU A 386 -21.83 -14.31 20.65
C GLU A 386 -23.01 -14.88 19.82
N ARG A 387 -22.75 -15.96 19.08
CA ARG A 387 -23.71 -16.67 18.22
C ARG A 387 -24.87 -17.29 19.01
N ALA A 388 -26.10 -17.09 18.56
CA ALA A 388 -27.27 -17.79 19.11
C ALA A 388 -27.31 -19.26 18.68
N GLU A 389 -27.94 -20.11 19.49
CA GLU A 389 -28.06 -21.53 19.18
C GLU A 389 -28.81 -21.73 17.85
N GLY A 390 -28.17 -22.41 16.89
CA GLY A 390 -28.75 -22.68 15.57
C GLY A 390 -28.36 -21.69 14.46
N GLU A 391 -27.77 -20.53 14.77
CA GLU A 391 -27.28 -19.59 13.75
C GLU A 391 -26.10 -20.19 12.96
N PRO A 392 -25.76 -19.74 11.74
CA PRO A 392 -24.51 -20.12 11.11
C PRO A 392 -23.29 -19.49 11.81
N LEU A 393 -22.11 -20.04 11.59
CA LEU A 393 -20.84 -19.40 11.95
C LEU A 393 -20.59 -18.22 11.00
N ALA A 394 -20.23 -17.06 11.54
CA ALA A 394 -19.87 -15.90 10.76
C ALA A 394 -18.40 -15.96 10.34
N LEU A 395 -18.13 -15.68 9.06
CA LEU A 395 -16.81 -15.77 8.46
C LEU A 395 -16.34 -14.42 7.94
N VAL A 396 -15.07 -14.13 8.16
CA VAL A 396 -14.32 -13.14 7.37
C VAL A 396 -13.42 -13.90 6.41
N ILE A 397 -13.50 -13.58 5.12
CA ILE A 397 -12.83 -14.29 4.03
C ILE A 397 -11.92 -13.32 3.31
N LYS A 398 -10.61 -13.58 3.33
CA LYS A 398 -9.59 -12.72 2.71
C LYS A 398 -8.58 -13.56 1.92
N ALA A 399 -7.96 -12.97 0.91
CA ALA A 399 -6.98 -13.64 0.06
C ALA A 399 -5.61 -12.95 0.13
N LEU A 400 -4.58 -13.74 0.42
CA LEU A 400 -3.21 -13.38 0.13
C LEU A 400 -2.91 -13.72 -1.33
N ASN A 401 -2.25 -12.81 -2.03
CA ASN A 401 -1.79 -13.00 -3.40
C ASN A 401 -0.26 -13.14 -3.45
N GLU A 402 0.24 -14.13 -4.17
CA GLU A 402 1.66 -14.26 -4.47
C GLU A 402 2.05 -13.19 -5.49
N ALA A 403 2.80 -12.18 -5.04
CA ALA A 403 3.42 -11.23 -5.94
C ALA A 403 4.68 -11.86 -6.56
N PRO A 404 4.78 -11.96 -7.89
CA PRO A 404 6.00 -12.46 -8.52
C PRO A 404 7.10 -11.42 -8.33
N GLU A 405 7.99 -11.65 -7.37
CA GLU A 405 9.23 -10.87 -7.29
C GLU A 405 10.15 -11.32 -8.42
N GLU A 406 10.58 -10.36 -9.26
CA GLU A 406 11.85 -10.57 -9.96
C GLU A 406 12.94 -10.70 -8.89
N PRO A 407 13.77 -11.75 -8.93
CA PRO A 407 14.83 -11.94 -7.93
C PRO A 407 15.75 -10.71 -7.92
N THR A 408 15.58 -9.83 -6.93
CA THR A 408 16.56 -8.78 -6.71
C THR A 408 17.76 -9.38 -5.99
N ALA A 409 18.93 -8.75 -6.10
CA ALA A 409 20.12 -9.18 -5.37
C ALA A 409 19.96 -9.15 -3.83
N ARG A 410 18.84 -8.64 -3.29
CA ARG A 410 18.60 -8.44 -1.85
C ARG A 410 17.35 -9.10 -1.29
N SER A 411 16.29 -9.31 -2.07
CA SER A 411 15.05 -9.91 -1.55
C SER A 411 15.15 -11.42 -1.35
N GLY A 412 16.20 -12.07 -1.87
CA GLY A 412 16.32 -13.53 -1.85
C GLY A 412 15.23 -14.17 -2.71
N PRO A 413 15.24 -15.49 -2.90
CA PRO A 413 14.12 -16.15 -3.56
C PRO A 413 12.89 -16.02 -2.66
N THR A 414 11.82 -15.40 -3.16
CA THR A 414 10.49 -15.49 -2.55
C THR A 414 10.13 -16.96 -2.32
N ALA A 415 9.33 -17.20 -1.30
CA ALA A 415 8.79 -18.53 -1.11
C ALA A 415 7.89 -18.85 -2.29
N ASP A 416 8.36 -19.64 -3.25
CA ASP A 416 7.50 -20.22 -4.28
C ASP A 416 6.40 -21.03 -3.59
N TRP A 417 5.17 -20.51 -3.63
CA TRP A 417 4.05 -21.12 -2.91
C TRP A 417 3.73 -22.51 -3.46
N ARG A 418 3.91 -22.74 -4.77
CA ARG A 418 3.58 -24.04 -5.39
C ARG A 418 4.42 -25.18 -4.81
N SER A 419 5.69 -24.93 -4.47
CA SER A 419 6.57 -25.93 -3.86
C SER A 419 6.50 -25.96 -2.33
N LYS A 420 6.18 -24.84 -1.67
CA LYS A 420 6.28 -24.70 -0.21
C LYS A 420 4.96 -24.78 0.53
N LEU A 421 3.83 -24.44 -0.07
CA LEU A 421 2.56 -24.32 0.65
C LEU A 421 2.03 -25.65 1.20
N ASP A 422 2.33 -26.79 0.58
CA ASP A 422 1.87 -28.09 1.11
C ASP A 422 2.73 -28.59 2.28
N ASN A 423 4.05 -28.33 2.26
CA ASN A 423 5.01 -28.90 3.22
C ASN A 423 5.48 -27.91 4.28
N GLN A 424 5.42 -26.61 4.00
CA GLN A 424 6.03 -25.53 4.79
C GLN A 424 5.06 -24.34 4.97
N ARG A 425 3.77 -24.62 5.24
CA ARG A 425 2.71 -23.62 5.45
C ARG A 425 3.13 -22.51 6.42
N GLY A 426 3.73 -22.88 7.55
CA GLY A 426 4.18 -21.92 8.55
C GLY A 426 5.28 -20.98 8.04
N ALA A 427 6.16 -21.44 7.15
CA ALA A 427 7.21 -20.60 6.57
C ALA A 427 6.66 -19.61 5.53
N VAL A 428 5.69 -20.06 4.71
CA VAL A 428 4.95 -19.17 3.79
C VAL A 428 4.24 -18.08 4.59
N LEU A 429 3.44 -18.47 5.59
CA LEU A 429 2.73 -17.52 6.44
C LEU A 429 3.67 -16.56 7.18
N ALA A 430 4.81 -17.04 7.69
CA ALA A 430 5.79 -16.18 8.35
C ALA A 430 6.40 -15.14 7.39
N THR A 431 6.59 -15.51 6.12
CA THR A 431 7.05 -14.60 5.06
C THR A 431 5.98 -13.54 4.80
N GLU A 432 4.72 -13.95 4.66
CA GLU A 432 3.59 -13.05 4.47
C GLU A 432 3.35 -12.12 5.66
N LEU A 433 3.52 -12.61 6.89
CA LEU A 433 3.42 -11.78 8.10
C LEU A 433 4.51 -10.70 8.17
N LYS A 434 5.68 -10.97 7.60
CA LYS A 434 6.77 -10.00 7.50
C LYS A 434 6.52 -8.98 6.39
N ASN A 435 6.10 -9.44 5.21
CA ASN A 435 5.97 -8.59 4.03
C ASN A 435 4.65 -7.81 4.00
N ASN A 436 3.57 -8.38 4.54
CA ASN A 436 2.20 -7.85 4.53
C ASN A 436 1.65 -7.64 5.95
N SER A 437 2.49 -7.19 6.89
CA SER A 437 2.17 -7.13 8.33
C SER A 437 0.94 -6.29 8.65
N VAL A 438 0.83 -5.08 8.10
CA VAL A 438 -0.31 -4.19 8.34
C VAL A 438 -1.59 -4.71 7.68
N LYS A 439 -1.50 -5.28 6.48
CA LYS A 439 -2.65 -5.88 5.76
C LYS A 439 -3.28 -7.00 6.59
N LEU A 440 -2.47 -7.96 7.03
CA LEU A 440 -2.93 -9.07 7.88
C LEU A 440 -3.44 -8.59 9.24
N ALA A 441 -2.80 -7.57 9.83
CA ALA A 441 -3.24 -7.00 11.09
C ALA A 441 -4.59 -6.26 10.98
N ARG A 442 -4.82 -5.50 9.90
CA ARG A 442 -6.10 -4.84 9.60
C ARG A 442 -7.22 -5.86 9.43
N TRP A 443 -6.99 -6.93 8.66
CA TRP A 443 -7.99 -8.00 8.50
C TRP A 443 -8.33 -8.69 9.82
N THR A 444 -7.32 -8.95 10.64
CA THR A 444 -7.51 -9.58 11.95
C THR A 444 -8.29 -8.66 12.90
N ALA A 445 -7.92 -7.37 12.94
CA ALA A 445 -8.65 -6.35 13.70
C ALA A 445 -10.12 -6.24 13.23
N GLY A 446 -10.36 -6.18 11.92
CA GLY A 446 -11.71 -6.18 11.34
C GLY A 446 -12.51 -7.41 11.74
N ALA A 447 -11.92 -8.61 11.71
CA ALA A 447 -12.58 -9.84 12.12
C ALA A 447 -12.94 -9.88 13.61
N LEU A 448 -12.09 -9.31 14.47
CA LEU A 448 -12.38 -9.11 15.89
C LEU A 448 -13.54 -8.12 16.10
N LEU A 449 -13.47 -6.96 15.43
CA LEU A 449 -14.50 -5.92 15.49
C LEU A 449 -15.84 -6.38 14.93
N ALA A 450 -15.86 -7.29 13.95
CA ALA A 450 -17.08 -7.88 13.40
C ALA A 450 -17.66 -9.02 14.26
N GLY A 451 -16.88 -9.56 15.20
CA GLY A 451 -17.27 -10.73 15.98
C GLY A 451 -17.38 -11.97 15.09
N ALA A 452 -16.43 -12.13 14.16
CA ALA A 452 -16.37 -13.30 13.29
C ALA A 452 -15.93 -14.55 14.07
N ASP A 453 -16.58 -15.68 13.82
CA ASP A 453 -16.22 -16.96 14.45
C ASP A 453 -14.92 -17.51 13.85
N GLN A 454 -14.74 -17.32 12.54
CA GLN A 454 -13.56 -17.77 11.80
C GLN A 454 -13.12 -16.73 10.78
N MET A 455 -11.81 -16.72 10.56
CA MET A 455 -11.14 -16.02 9.47
C MET A 455 -10.60 -17.08 8.50
N LYS A 456 -11.05 -17.01 7.25
CA LYS A 456 -10.60 -17.85 6.14
C LYS A 456 -9.58 -17.08 5.32
N LEU A 457 -8.36 -17.63 5.21
CA LEU A 457 -7.28 -17.08 4.38
C LEU A 457 -7.06 -17.94 3.15
N GLY A 458 -7.27 -17.36 1.97
CA GLY A 458 -6.90 -17.95 0.68
C GLY A 458 -5.46 -17.65 0.31
N PHE A 459 -4.78 -18.61 -0.32
CA PHE A 459 -3.49 -18.43 -0.96
C PHE A 459 -3.71 -18.50 -2.47
N VAL A 460 -3.66 -17.34 -3.12
CA VAL A 460 -3.91 -17.19 -4.55
C VAL A 460 -2.62 -16.80 -5.26
N ALA A 461 -2.33 -17.41 -6.41
CA ALA A 461 -1.18 -17.05 -7.23
C ALA A 461 -1.63 -16.79 -8.66
N ARG A 462 -0.87 -15.99 -9.43
CA ARG A 462 -1.06 -15.90 -10.89
C ARG A 462 -0.90 -17.28 -11.51
N ALA A 463 -1.71 -17.63 -12.50
CA ALA A 463 -1.61 -18.89 -13.22
C ALA A 463 -0.26 -18.96 -13.96
N HIS A 464 0.16 -17.84 -14.55
CA HIS A 464 1.48 -17.62 -15.11
C HIS A 464 2.09 -16.32 -14.51
N PRO A 465 3.36 -16.30 -14.06
CA PRO A 465 3.92 -15.14 -13.35
C PRO A 465 3.86 -13.80 -14.10
N ARG A 466 3.88 -13.84 -15.44
CA ARG A 466 3.82 -12.67 -16.33
C ARG A 466 2.39 -12.26 -16.73
N ASP A 467 1.38 -12.98 -16.28
CA ASP A 467 -0.02 -12.71 -16.58
C ASP A 467 -0.75 -12.35 -15.29
N ALA A 468 -1.07 -11.07 -15.13
CA ALA A 468 -1.77 -10.54 -13.96
C ALA A 468 -3.29 -10.73 -14.03
N THR A 469 -3.82 -11.36 -15.10
CA THR A 469 -5.26 -11.47 -15.34
C THR A 469 -5.82 -12.83 -14.92
N ALA A 470 -5.01 -13.89 -14.94
CA ALA A 470 -5.44 -15.24 -14.59
C ALA A 470 -4.82 -15.70 -13.28
N HIS A 471 -5.65 -16.19 -12.35
CA HIS A 471 -5.22 -16.64 -11.02
C HIS A 471 -5.75 -18.03 -10.66
N VAL A 472 -5.02 -18.70 -9.77
CA VAL A 472 -5.36 -20.01 -9.22
C VAL A 472 -5.29 -20.00 -7.69
N ILE A 473 -6.21 -20.70 -7.05
CA ILE A 473 -6.27 -20.91 -5.62
C ILE A 473 -5.41 -22.13 -5.29
N LEU A 474 -4.31 -21.90 -4.58
CA LEU A 474 -3.35 -22.94 -4.19
C LEU A 474 -3.74 -23.64 -2.88
N GLY A 475 -4.54 -22.99 -2.04
CA GLY A 475 -5.02 -23.56 -0.79
C GLY A 475 -5.73 -22.54 0.08
N THR A 476 -6.34 -23.03 1.16
CA THR A 476 -7.01 -22.20 2.17
C THR A 476 -6.57 -22.59 3.58
N GLN A 477 -6.63 -21.63 4.50
CA GLN A 477 -6.36 -21.83 5.92
C GLN A 477 -7.44 -21.17 6.76
N VAL A 478 -7.69 -21.74 7.94
CA VAL A 478 -8.76 -21.32 8.85
C VAL A 478 -8.15 -20.93 10.17
N TYR A 479 -8.58 -19.79 10.69
CA TYR A 479 -8.16 -19.28 11.98
C TYR A 479 -9.35 -18.82 12.80
N LYS A 480 -9.23 -18.87 14.12
CA LYS A 480 -10.08 -18.02 14.97
C LYS A 480 -9.41 -16.66 15.12
N PRO A 481 -10.13 -15.53 14.97
CA PRO A 481 -9.52 -14.20 14.98
C PRO A 481 -8.65 -13.90 16.21
N ARG A 482 -9.12 -14.23 17.42
CA ARG A 482 -8.37 -14.01 18.67
C ARG A 482 -7.09 -14.85 18.76
N GLU A 483 -7.13 -16.11 18.32
CA GLU A 483 -5.94 -16.98 18.30
C GLU A 483 -4.92 -16.46 17.29
N PHE A 484 -5.38 -16.04 16.10
CA PHE A 484 -4.50 -15.46 15.08
C PHE A 484 -3.92 -14.11 15.49
N ALA A 485 -4.71 -13.25 16.15
CA ALA A 485 -4.24 -12.01 16.75
C ALA A 485 -3.02 -12.23 17.66
N GLY A 486 -3.10 -13.24 18.55
CA GLY A 486 -1.97 -13.65 19.38
C GLY A 486 -0.75 -14.11 18.57
N GLN A 487 -0.95 -14.89 17.49
CA GLN A 487 0.14 -15.37 16.62
C GLN A 487 0.87 -14.22 15.90
N ILE A 488 0.16 -13.14 15.54
CA ILE A 488 0.72 -11.99 14.82
C ILE A 488 1.16 -10.83 15.74
N GLY A 489 1.19 -11.10 17.06
CA GLY A 489 1.59 -10.13 18.09
C GLY A 489 0.65 -8.92 18.20
N LEU A 490 -0.63 -9.09 17.88
CA LEU A 490 -1.66 -8.05 18.00
C LEU A 490 -2.31 -8.14 19.39
N SER A 491 -2.42 -7.00 20.07
CA SER A 491 -3.06 -6.88 21.39
C SER A 491 -4.31 -6.01 21.30
N GLU A 492 -5.46 -6.55 21.73
CA GLU A 492 -6.73 -5.80 21.79
C GLU A 492 -6.62 -4.56 22.70
N GLY A 493 -5.90 -4.65 23.82
CA GLY A 493 -5.65 -3.50 24.69
C GLY A 493 -4.91 -2.37 23.97
N ASN A 494 -3.88 -2.71 23.17
CA ASN A 494 -3.17 -1.70 22.38
C ASN A 494 -4.05 -1.11 21.26
N MET A 495 -4.85 -1.93 20.58
CA MET A 495 -5.82 -1.48 19.58
C MET A 495 -6.73 -0.38 20.14
N TRP A 496 -7.38 -0.68 21.26
CA TRP A 496 -8.31 0.25 21.89
C TRP A 496 -7.61 1.47 22.47
N GLY A 497 -6.39 1.30 23.01
CA GLY A 497 -5.58 2.42 23.49
C GLY A 497 -5.23 3.42 22.40
N ILE A 498 -4.84 2.94 21.23
CA ILE A 498 -4.55 3.77 20.06
C ILE A 498 -5.81 4.50 19.58
N PHE A 499 -6.92 3.78 19.41
CA PHE A 499 -8.15 4.40 18.93
C PHE A 499 -8.71 5.44 19.91
N LYS A 500 -8.70 5.13 21.21
CA LYS A 500 -9.09 6.08 22.27
C LYS A 500 -8.25 7.36 22.22
N GLN A 501 -6.94 7.24 22.03
CA GLN A 501 -6.05 8.40 21.91
C GLN A 501 -6.43 9.29 20.72
N PHE A 502 -6.78 8.72 19.56
CA PHE A 502 -7.25 9.51 18.42
C PHE A 502 -8.57 10.22 18.73
N VAL A 503 -9.54 9.51 19.30
CA VAL A 503 -10.84 10.08 19.67
C VAL A 503 -10.70 11.25 20.65
N GLU A 504 -9.90 11.09 21.70
CA GLU A 504 -9.67 12.15 22.69
C GLU A 504 -9.01 13.40 22.08
N LEU A 505 -8.07 13.20 21.15
CA LEU A 505 -7.44 14.32 20.44
C LEU A 505 -8.42 15.03 19.51
N CYS A 506 -9.27 14.28 18.81
CA CYS A 506 -10.31 14.85 17.97
C CYS A 506 -11.30 15.67 18.81
N PHE A 507 -11.77 15.16 19.96
CA PHE A 507 -12.64 15.93 20.86
C PHE A 507 -11.96 17.19 21.45
N LYS A 508 -10.64 17.12 21.68
CA LYS A 508 -9.85 18.25 22.21
C LYS A 508 -9.61 19.35 21.17
N HIS A 509 -9.36 18.99 19.92
CA HIS A 509 -8.87 19.93 18.90
C HIS A 509 -9.87 20.27 17.80
N VAL A 510 -10.76 19.34 17.41
CA VAL A 510 -11.78 19.56 16.39
C VAL A 510 -13.00 20.19 17.07
N ALA A 511 -13.31 21.44 16.70
CA ALA A 511 -14.44 22.17 17.24
C ALA A 511 -15.76 21.71 16.60
N PRO A 512 -16.90 21.81 17.30
CA PRO A 512 -18.21 21.51 16.69
C PRO A 512 -18.43 22.34 15.42
N GLY A 513 -18.87 21.68 14.35
CA GLY A 513 -19.08 22.28 13.03
C GLY A 513 -17.83 22.39 12.16
N THR A 514 -16.67 21.88 12.62
CA THR A 514 -15.41 21.90 11.85
C THR A 514 -14.95 20.51 11.47
N LYS A 515 -14.04 20.43 10.49
CA LYS A 515 -13.38 19.20 10.06
C LYS A 515 -11.92 19.17 10.49
N GLY A 516 -11.44 17.97 10.77
CA GLY A 516 -10.02 17.66 10.96
C GLY A 516 -9.60 16.52 10.06
N LEU A 517 -8.29 16.36 9.89
CA LEU A 517 -7.71 15.28 9.10
C LEU A 517 -6.60 14.59 9.90
N LEU A 518 -6.77 13.29 10.14
CA LEU A 518 -5.70 12.43 10.65
C LEU A 518 -4.92 11.89 9.46
N MET A 519 -3.62 12.17 9.39
CA MET A 519 -2.77 11.76 8.27
C MET A 519 -1.50 11.10 8.79
N LYS A 520 -1.18 9.92 8.27
CA LYS A 520 0.12 9.27 8.51
C LYS A 520 1.17 9.85 7.57
N ASP A 521 2.28 10.34 8.10
CA ASP A 521 3.35 10.93 7.29
C ASP A 521 3.98 9.86 6.37
N PRO A 522 4.14 10.12 5.06
CA PRO A 522 4.66 9.13 4.12
C PRO A 522 6.08 8.64 4.44
N ASN A 523 6.90 9.48 5.05
CA ASN A 523 8.34 9.26 5.24
C ASN A 523 8.76 9.16 6.70
N LYS A 524 7.90 9.56 7.65
CA LYS A 524 8.15 9.49 9.10
C LYS A 524 7.13 8.57 9.79
N PRO A 525 7.53 7.84 10.85
CA PRO A 525 6.62 7.00 11.62
C PRO A 525 5.80 7.83 12.61
N VAL A 526 5.00 8.77 12.10
CA VAL A 526 4.14 9.67 12.88
C VAL A 526 2.77 9.81 12.20
N VAL A 527 1.73 10.02 13.02
CA VAL A 527 0.41 10.50 12.55
C VAL A 527 0.25 11.94 13.00
N ARG A 528 -0.22 12.82 12.12
CA ARG A 528 -0.53 14.22 12.42
C ARG A 528 -2.03 14.45 12.36
N LEU A 529 -2.52 15.31 13.25
CA LEU A 529 -3.87 15.87 13.18
C LEU A 529 -3.78 17.29 12.61
N TYR A 530 -4.47 17.53 11.51
CA TYR A 530 -4.64 18.84 10.91
C TYR A 530 -6.07 19.34 11.12
N LEU A 531 -6.23 20.65 11.28
CA LEU A 531 -7.51 21.33 11.10
C LEU A 531 -7.57 21.85 9.67
N VAL A 532 -8.65 21.51 8.97
CA VAL A 532 -8.83 21.74 7.54
C VAL A 532 -10.05 22.66 7.30
N PRO A 533 -10.04 23.49 6.23
CA PRO A 533 -11.19 24.32 5.87
C PRO A 533 -12.42 23.49 5.47
N ASP A 534 -13.63 24.05 5.58
CA ASP A 534 -14.88 23.31 5.35
C ASP A 534 -15.04 22.74 3.92
N GLY A 535 -14.35 23.31 2.93
CA GLY A 535 -14.38 22.91 1.51
C GLY A 535 -13.20 22.07 1.02
N PHE A 536 -12.35 21.53 1.91
CA PHE A 536 -11.13 20.83 1.46
C PHE A 536 -11.42 19.55 0.61
N GLU A 537 -12.60 18.95 0.76
CA GLU A 537 -12.97 17.73 0.00
C GLU A 537 -13.47 18.05 -1.41
N SER A 538 -13.98 19.27 -1.66
CA SER A 538 -14.52 19.63 -2.98
C SER A 538 -13.45 19.99 -4.00
N GLU A 539 -12.24 20.35 -3.56
CA GLU A 539 -11.14 20.69 -4.47
C GLU A 539 -10.57 19.44 -5.17
N ASP A 540 -10.60 18.27 -4.50
CA ASP A 540 -10.12 17.01 -5.10
C ASP A 540 -11.12 16.42 -6.13
N SER A 541 -12.42 16.76 -6.06
CA SER A 541 -13.45 16.22 -6.96
C SER A 541 -13.50 16.89 -8.33
N GLU A 542 -13.02 18.13 -8.45
CA GLU A 542 -13.03 18.87 -9.73
C GLU A 542 -11.96 18.36 -10.71
N ASP A 543 -10.84 17.81 -10.20
CA ASP A 543 -9.74 17.30 -11.02
C ASP A 543 -10.02 15.90 -11.64
N GLU A 544 -10.96 15.13 -11.10
CA GLU A 544 -11.32 13.79 -11.62
C GLU A 544 -12.40 13.84 -12.72
N GLU A 545 -13.29 14.85 -12.73
CA GLU A 545 -14.31 14.99 -13.77
C GLU A 545 -13.70 15.34 -15.14
N GLU A 546 -12.61 16.12 -15.19
CA GLU A 546 -11.93 16.44 -16.46
C GLU A 546 -11.21 15.23 -17.11
N ALA A 547 -10.90 14.17 -16.34
CA ALA A 547 -10.22 12.99 -16.87
C ALA A 547 -11.18 11.94 -17.46
N ALA A 548 -12.45 11.95 -17.07
CA ALA A 548 -13.46 10.99 -17.52
C ALA A 548 -14.02 11.33 -18.91
N ASP A 549 -14.14 12.63 -19.26
CA ASP A 549 -14.71 13.07 -20.53
C ASP A 549 -13.76 12.93 -21.73
N ALA A 550 -12.47 12.61 -21.52
CA ALA A 550 -11.49 12.47 -22.60
C ALA A 550 -11.48 11.08 -23.28
N ASN A 551 -12.20 10.08 -22.74
CA ASN A 551 -12.19 8.70 -23.25
C ASN A 551 -13.55 8.22 -23.81
N GLY A 552 -14.47 9.15 -24.06
CA GLY A 552 -15.88 8.85 -24.33
C GLY A 552 -16.42 9.20 -25.71
N GLU A 553 -15.62 9.37 -26.77
CA GLU A 553 -16.18 9.57 -28.12
C GLU A 553 -15.35 8.86 -29.20
N GLY A 554 -15.91 7.80 -29.79
CA GLY A 554 -15.29 7.14 -30.92
C GLY A 554 -15.91 5.81 -31.35
N GLU A 555 -17.23 5.72 -31.46
CA GLU A 555 -17.85 4.70 -32.33
C GLU A 555 -19.28 5.14 -32.70
N ASP A 556 -19.43 5.77 -33.87
CA ASP A 556 -20.72 5.83 -34.57
C ASP A 556 -20.48 5.92 -36.10
N GLY A 557 -21.11 4.98 -36.82
CA GLY A 557 -21.72 5.22 -38.13
C GLY A 557 -20.84 5.11 -39.38
N ASP A 558 -20.73 3.91 -39.95
CA ASP A 558 -20.57 3.73 -41.40
C ASP A 558 -21.85 3.11 -41.97
N ASP A 559 -22.81 3.99 -42.31
CA ASP A 559 -23.90 3.70 -43.24
C ASP A 559 -23.39 4.02 -44.65
N GLY A 560 -23.25 2.99 -45.48
CA GLY A 560 -22.85 3.09 -46.88
C GLY A 560 -23.62 2.11 -47.76
N ASP A 561 -24.80 2.56 -48.17
CA ASP A 561 -25.57 2.27 -49.39
C ASP A 561 -25.38 0.94 -50.13
N GLY A 562 -26.50 0.24 -50.32
CA GLY A 562 -26.61 -0.81 -51.32
C GLY A 562 -26.73 -0.27 -52.74
N GLU A 563 -26.31 -1.07 -53.72
CA GLU A 563 -27.00 -1.27 -55.00
C GLU A 563 -26.44 -2.52 -55.72
N ASP A 564 -27.39 -3.27 -56.28
CA ASP A 564 -27.34 -4.16 -57.44
C ASP A 564 -26.82 -5.63 -57.38
N GLU A 565 -27.76 -6.48 -57.84
CA GLU A 565 -27.78 -7.89 -58.29
C GLU A 565 -27.90 -9.04 -57.27
#